data_AF-A0A1E7PVA2-F1
#
_entry.id   AF-A0A1E7PVA2-F1
#
_cell.length_a   1.000
_cell.length_b   1.000
_cell.length_c   1.000
_cell.angle_alpha   90.00
_cell.angle_beta   90.00
_cell.angle_gamma   90.00
#
_symmetry.space_group_name_H-M   'P 1'
#
loop_
_entity.id
_entity.type
_entity.pdbx_description
1 polymer ?
#
loop_
_entity_poly.entity_id
_entity_poly.type
_entity_poly.pdbx_seq_one_letter_code
_entity_poly.pdbx_strand_id
1 'polypeptide(L)'
;MRLDYFVANASPLSRKEARVAIRSKRVRIGDQVCRKAATHLAPTDQVSLDGELLTLPEERYIMLHKPAGVVSATTDPQHVTALSLLPAQWRSKLHLVGRLDLDTTGLLLLTTDGHWSHRITSPRRACPKTYRVGLAAPLEESAARHLTQGVLLKGDPRPTQPAQLTPVSATVIDLTITEGRYHQVKRMLAAVGNHVVSLHRRRIGDIWLDPSLAPGEFRDLSPDEVSSFAGDAGVTAARSAGP
;
A
#
# COMPACT_ATOMS: atom_id res chain seq x y z
N MET A 1 -21.84 -1.28 -1.07
CA MET A 1 -21.03 -1.72 0.11
C MET A 1 -21.93 -2.14 1.27
N ARG A 2 -21.46 -2.84 2.31
CA ARG A 2 -22.34 -3.23 3.45
C ARG A 2 -22.63 -2.06 4.41
N LEU A 3 -23.86 -1.98 4.92
CA LEU A 3 -24.30 -0.94 5.85
C LEU A 3 -23.45 -0.89 7.13
N ASP A 4 -23.13 -2.04 7.73
CA ASP A 4 -22.29 -2.09 8.94
C ASP A 4 -20.88 -1.54 8.72
N TYR A 5 -20.35 -1.67 7.51
CA TYR A 5 -19.07 -1.10 7.13
C TYR A 5 -19.21 0.40 6.87
N PHE A 6 -20.25 0.84 6.16
CA PHE A 6 -20.49 2.25 5.89
C PHE A 6 -20.59 3.06 7.18
N VAL A 7 -21.48 2.66 8.10
CA VAL A 7 -21.71 3.40 9.36
C VAL A 7 -20.44 3.47 10.21
N ALA A 8 -19.66 2.39 10.25
CA ALA A 8 -18.42 2.35 11.03
C ALA A 8 -17.31 3.25 10.47
N ASN A 9 -17.30 3.51 9.16
CA ASN A 9 -16.29 4.37 8.53
C ASN A 9 -16.73 5.83 8.41
N ALA A 10 -18.05 6.07 8.39
CA ALA A 10 -18.66 7.39 8.33
C ALA A 10 -19.00 8.00 9.71
N SER A 11 -18.76 7.28 10.81
CA SER A 11 -19.04 7.77 12.17
C SER A 11 -17.91 7.40 13.16
N PRO A 12 -17.94 7.91 14.40
CA PRO A 12 -17.00 7.51 15.45
C PRO A 12 -17.16 6.08 15.98
N LEU A 13 -18.21 5.36 15.54
CA LEU A 13 -18.53 4.03 16.04
C LEU A 13 -17.59 2.97 15.46
N SER A 14 -17.09 2.07 16.30
CA SER A 14 -16.48 0.82 15.83
C SER A 14 -17.48 -0.02 15.03
N ARG A 15 -16.99 -0.98 14.24
CA ARG A 15 -17.88 -1.89 13.48
C ARG A 15 -18.83 -2.69 14.37
N LYS A 16 -18.42 -2.99 15.61
CA LYS A 16 -19.28 -3.65 16.60
C LYS A 16 -20.40 -2.72 17.07
N GLU A 17 -20.07 -1.47 17.39
CA GLU A 17 -21.03 -0.44 17.80
C GLU A 17 -21.97 -0.05 16.68
N ALA A 18 -21.48 0.05 15.44
CA ALA A 18 -22.30 0.27 14.25
C ALA A 18 -23.38 -0.82 14.10
N ARG A 19 -23.02 -2.10 14.29
CA ARG A 19 -24.01 -3.20 14.28
C ARG A 19 -25.04 -3.09 15.41
N VAL A 20 -24.64 -2.59 16.58
CA VAL A 20 -25.56 -2.32 17.69
C VAL A 20 -26.51 -1.19 17.32
N ALA A 21 -26.00 -0.04 16.85
CA ALA A 21 -26.81 1.11 16.43
C ALA A 21 -27.86 0.74 15.37
N ILE A 22 -27.47 -0.05 14.35
CA ILE A 22 -28.37 -0.56 13.31
C ILE A 22 -29.49 -1.41 13.93
N ARG A 23 -29.16 -2.37 14.81
CA ARG A 23 -30.18 -3.20 15.49
C ARG A 23 -31.10 -2.38 16.40
N SER A 24 -30.56 -1.35 17.03
CA SER A 24 -31.28 -0.41 17.91
C SER A 24 -32.10 0.63 17.15
N LYS A 25 -32.28 0.50 15.82
CA LYS A 25 -33.12 1.37 15.00
C LYS A 25 -32.64 2.82 14.90
N ARG A 26 -31.37 3.07 15.23
CA ARG A 26 -30.74 4.40 15.15
C ARG A 26 -30.29 4.76 13.74
N VAL A 27 -30.19 3.78 12.85
CA VAL A 27 -29.73 3.97 11.47
C VAL A 27 -30.90 3.90 10.48
N ARG A 28 -30.96 4.87 9.56
CA ARG A 28 -31.91 4.90 8.44
C ARG A 28 -31.20 4.89 7.09
N ILE A 29 -31.87 4.36 6.09
CA ILE A 29 -31.52 4.51 4.67
C ILE A 29 -32.68 5.29 4.03
N GLY A 30 -32.43 6.52 3.60
CA GLY A 30 -33.48 7.52 3.37
C GLY A 30 -34.32 7.70 4.64
N ASP A 31 -35.64 7.54 4.50
CA ASP A 31 -36.56 7.63 5.64
C ASP A 31 -36.78 6.31 6.38
N GLN A 32 -36.30 5.19 5.82
CA GLN A 32 -36.59 3.84 6.33
C GLN A 32 -35.56 3.36 7.36
N VAL A 33 -36.04 2.92 8.52
CA VAL A 33 -35.21 2.30 9.56
C VAL A 33 -34.70 0.94 9.07
N CYS A 34 -33.38 0.77 9.01
CA CYS A 34 -32.76 -0.50 8.65
C CYS A 34 -32.24 -1.23 9.90
N ARG A 35 -32.59 -2.52 10.05
CA ARG A 35 -32.12 -3.37 11.18
C ARG A 35 -31.11 -4.44 10.77
N LYS A 36 -30.90 -4.61 9.46
CA LYS A 36 -30.03 -5.64 8.89
C LYS A 36 -28.64 -5.05 8.63
N ALA A 37 -27.70 -5.32 9.53
CA ALA A 37 -26.30 -4.87 9.41
C ALA A 37 -25.61 -5.29 8.09
N ALA A 38 -26.04 -6.41 7.51
CA ALA A 38 -25.47 -6.95 6.28
C ALA A 38 -26.08 -6.39 4.99
N THR A 39 -27.05 -5.46 5.07
CA THR A 39 -27.68 -4.84 3.89
C THR A 39 -26.62 -4.21 2.99
N HIS A 40 -26.71 -4.46 1.69
CA HIS A 40 -25.88 -3.79 0.69
C HIS A 40 -26.51 -2.46 0.29
N LEU A 41 -25.72 -1.40 0.39
CA LEU A 41 -26.05 -0.05 -0.06
C LEU A 41 -25.74 0.12 -1.54
N ALA A 42 -26.68 0.76 -2.24
CA ALA A 42 -26.48 1.36 -3.55
C ALA A 42 -25.72 2.70 -3.44
N PRO A 43 -25.05 3.18 -4.52
CA PRO A 43 -24.34 4.46 -4.49
C PRO A 43 -25.23 5.68 -4.20
N THR A 44 -26.52 5.59 -4.48
CA THR A 44 -27.52 6.66 -4.27
C THR A 44 -28.14 6.64 -2.88
N ASP A 45 -27.87 5.61 -2.08
CA ASP A 45 -28.49 5.46 -0.76
C ASP A 45 -27.95 6.51 0.21
N GLN A 46 -28.86 7.29 0.80
CA GLN A 46 -28.54 8.24 1.87
C GLN A 46 -28.67 7.55 3.22
N VAL A 47 -27.60 7.49 4.01
CA VAL A 47 -27.61 6.82 5.32
C VAL A 47 -27.53 7.84 6.42
N SER A 48 -28.40 7.76 7.42
CA SER A 48 -28.33 8.61 8.61
C SER A 48 -28.21 7.80 9.90
N LEU A 49 -27.55 8.38 10.91
CA LEU A 49 -27.45 7.86 12.26
C LEU A 49 -28.02 8.91 13.21
N ASP A 50 -29.07 8.55 13.96
CA ASP A 50 -29.80 9.45 14.86
C ASP A 50 -30.32 10.74 14.19
N GLY A 51 -30.61 10.66 12.89
CA GLY A 51 -31.09 11.79 12.10
C GLY A 51 -30.00 12.59 11.39
N GLU A 52 -28.72 12.39 11.72
CA GLU A 52 -27.61 13.03 11.03
C GLU A 52 -27.18 12.22 9.80
N LEU A 53 -27.09 12.88 8.64
CA LEU A 53 -26.62 12.26 7.41
C LEU A 53 -25.14 11.90 7.54
N LEU A 54 -24.82 10.65 7.28
CA LEU A 54 -23.47 10.13 7.31
C LEU A 54 -22.84 10.22 5.92
N THR A 55 -21.63 10.76 5.85
CA THR A 55 -20.80 10.79 4.65
C THR A 55 -19.52 10.01 4.89
N LEU A 56 -19.12 9.18 3.93
CA LEU A 56 -17.82 8.55 3.99
C LEU A 56 -16.73 9.62 3.89
N PRO A 57 -15.65 9.52 4.66
CA PRO A 57 -14.47 10.34 4.44
C PRO A 57 -13.89 10.05 3.05
N GLU A 58 -13.33 11.08 2.42
CA GLU A 58 -12.58 10.89 1.18
C GLU A 58 -11.43 9.91 1.38
N GLU A 59 -11.26 9.02 0.40
CA GLU A 59 -10.13 8.12 0.38
C GLU A 59 -8.85 8.91 0.10
N ARG A 60 -7.81 8.66 0.88
CA ARG A 60 -6.49 9.26 0.68
C ARG A 60 -5.54 8.25 0.07
N TYR A 61 -4.67 8.72 -0.82
CA TYR A 61 -3.62 7.93 -1.45
C TYR A 61 -2.35 8.76 -1.44
N ILE A 62 -1.34 8.29 -0.74
CA ILE A 62 -0.13 9.06 -0.46
C ILE A 62 1.08 8.30 -0.98
N MET A 63 1.95 9.03 -1.66
CA MET A 63 3.33 8.65 -1.93
C MET A 63 4.22 9.26 -0.85
N LEU A 64 5.01 8.43 -0.19
CA LEU A 64 6.03 8.83 0.77
C LEU A 64 7.40 8.39 0.26
N HIS A 65 8.36 9.31 0.23
CA HIS A 65 9.77 8.96 0.10
C HIS A 65 10.28 8.55 1.49
N LYS A 66 10.18 7.26 1.82
CA LYS A 66 10.62 6.74 3.12
C LYS A 66 12.14 6.89 3.28
N PRO A 67 12.66 7.55 4.33
CA PRO A 67 14.08 7.57 4.63
C PRO A 67 14.53 6.29 5.35
N ALA A 68 15.86 6.12 5.47
CA ALA A 68 16.44 5.08 6.32
C ALA A 68 16.24 5.44 7.80
N GLY A 69 16.24 4.44 8.68
CA GLY A 69 16.03 4.64 10.12
C GLY A 69 14.56 4.83 10.54
N VAL A 70 13.63 4.78 9.58
CA VAL A 70 12.18 4.84 9.83
C VAL A 70 11.57 3.45 9.61
N VAL A 71 10.68 3.00 10.50
CA VAL A 71 10.01 1.70 10.35
C VAL A 71 8.69 1.79 9.61
N SER A 72 8.42 0.79 8.78
CA SER A 72 7.11 0.59 8.16
C SER A 72 6.15 -0.11 9.13
N ALA A 73 5.68 0.62 10.15
CA ALA A 73 4.73 0.15 11.16
C ALA A 73 3.71 1.25 11.53
N THR A 74 2.58 0.86 12.13
CA THR A 74 1.59 1.82 12.68
C THR A 74 2.07 2.43 14.00
N THR A 75 2.71 1.59 14.82
CA THR A 75 3.26 1.94 16.14
C THR A 75 4.56 1.16 16.32
N ASP A 76 5.59 1.81 16.87
CA ASP A 76 6.85 1.17 17.23
C ASP A 76 7.41 1.87 18.48
N PRO A 77 7.84 1.12 19.51
CA PRO A 77 8.31 1.72 20.76
C PRO A 77 9.73 2.29 20.68
N GLN A 78 10.52 1.91 19.67
CA GLN A 78 11.94 2.23 19.58
C GLN A 78 12.25 3.19 18.43
N HIS A 79 11.52 3.10 17.32
CA HIS A 79 11.84 3.81 16.09
C HIS A 79 10.72 4.74 15.64
N VAL A 80 11.11 5.79 14.91
CA VAL A 80 10.19 6.66 14.18
C VAL A 80 9.44 5.85 13.14
N THR A 81 8.12 5.95 13.09
CA THR A 81 7.29 5.23 12.12
C THR A 81 7.04 6.05 10.87
N ALA A 82 6.82 5.39 9.72
CA ALA A 82 6.48 6.08 8.49
C ALA A 82 5.21 6.95 8.62
N LEU A 83 4.23 6.53 9.44
CA LEU A 83 3.04 7.35 9.73
C LEU A 83 3.36 8.61 10.52
N SER A 84 4.39 8.60 11.36
CA SER A 84 4.76 9.77 12.16
C SER A 84 5.33 10.92 11.31
N LEU A 85 5.76 10.63 10.07
CA LEU A 85 6.19 11.63 9.09
C LEU A 85 5.00 12.41 8.47
N LEU A 86 3.77 11.92 8.65
CA LEU A 86 2.56 12.55 8.13
C LEU A 86 1.88 13.45 9.17
N PRO A 87 1.01 14.39 8.76
CA PRO A 87 0.20 15.19 9.67
C PRO A 87 -0.64 14.33 10.63
N ALA A 88 -0.67 14.70 11.92
CA ALA A 88 -1.27 13.91 12.99
C ALA A 88 -2.73 13.50 12.72
N GLN A 89 -3.50 14.40 12.12
CA GLN A 89 -4.91 14.22 11.79
C GLN A 89 -5.18 13.15 10.71
N TRP A 90 -4.15 12.71 9.96
CA TRP A 90 -4.29 11.67 8.93
C TRP A 90 -3.91 10.27 9.42
N ARG A 91 -3.09 10.19 10.47
CA ARG A 91 -2.41 8.95 10.87
C ARG A 91 -3.36 7.82 11.27
N SER A 92 -4.51 8.15 11.85
CA SER A 92 -5.42 7.17 12.46
C SER A 92 -6.16 6.26 11.46
N LYS A 93 -6.27 6.67 10.20
CA LYS A 93 -6.99 5.91 9.16
C LYS A 93 -6.08 5.34 8.06
N LEU A 94 -4.86 5.86 7.94
CA LEU A 94 -3.90 5.42 6.92
C LEU A 94 -3.27 4.09 7.31
N HIS A 95 -3.09 3.23 6.31
CA HIS A 95 -2.29 2.03 6.43
C HIS A 95 -1.27 1.92 5.30
N LEU A 96 -0.24 1.13 5.56
CA LEU A 96 0.90 0.95 4.66
C LEU A 96 0.57 -0.04 3.56
N VAL A 97 0.84 0.32 2.31
CA VAL A 97 0.67 -0.56 1.15
C VAL A 97 1.99 -1.28 0.89
N GLY A 98 2.14 -2.40 1.59
CA GLY A 98 3.39 -3.13 1.71
C GLY A 98 4.36 -2.43 2.67
N ARG A 99 5.50 -3.08 2.92
CA ARG A 99 6.49 -2.61 3.90
C ARG A 99 7.85 -2.45 3.24
N LEU A 100 8.68 -1.60 3.84
CA LEU A 100 10.11 -1.49 3.64
C LEU A 100 10.82 -1.70 4.97
N ASP A 101 11.97 -2.36 4.93
CA ASP A 101 12.81 -2.57 6.12
C ASP A 101 13.32 -1.23 6.68
N LEU A 102 13.82 -1.23 7.91
CA LEU A 102 14.29 -0.03 8.62
C LEU A 102 15.32 0.76 7.79
N ASP A 103 16.30 0.07 7.22
CA ASP A 103 17.40 0.58 6.42
C ASP A 103 17.07 0.73 4.93
N THR A 104 15.87 0.33 4.49
CA THR A 104 15.44 0.45 3.09
C THR A 104 14.73 1.77 2.84
N THR A 105 15.12 2.46 1.77
CA THR A 105 14.58 3.79 1.40
C THR A 105 13.63 3.72 0.22
N GLY A 106 12.98 4.84 -0.07
CA GLY A 106 12.25 5.08 -1.32
C GLY A 106 10.75 4.93 -1.19
N LEU A 107 10.10 4.56 -2.29
CA LEU A 107 8.66 4.58 -2.48
C LEU A 107 7.93 3.70 -1.46
N LEU A 108 7.18 4.35 -0.58
CA LEU A 108 6.19 3.75 0.29
C LEU A 108 4.83 4.38 -0.01
N LEU A 109 3.85 3.53 -0.30
CA LEU A 109 2.48 3.97 -0.56
C LEU A 109 1.66 3.82 0.72
N LEU A 110 0.81 4.80 1.00
CA LEU A 110 -0.14 4.76 2.12
C LEU A 110 -1.53 5.09 1.61
N THR A 111 -2.55 4.47 2.20
CA THR A 111 -3.93 4.77 1.81
C THR A 111 -4.92 4.50 2.94
N THR A 112 -6.12 5.06 2.83
CA THR A 112 -7.30 4.63 3.60
C THR A 112 -8.09 3.54 2.86
N ASP A 113 -7.91 3.37 1.54
CA ASP A 113 -8.63 2.38 0.72
C ASP A 113 -7.97 1.00 0.84
N GLY A 114 -8.54 0.18 1.73
CA GLY A 114 -8.10 -1.21 1.92
C GLY A 114 -8.25 -2.10 0.68
N HIS A 115 -9.20 -1.82 -0.21
CA HIS A 115 -9.35 -2.56 -1.46
C HIS A 115 -8.22 -2.24 -2.43
N TRP A 116 -7.85 -0.97 -2.59
CA TRP A 116 -6.70 -0.55 -3.40
C TRP A 116 -5.39 -1.13 -2.88
N SER A 117 -5.16 -1.02 -1.57
CA SER A 117 -4.00 -1.62 -0.92
C SER A 117 -3.91 -3.13 -1.12
N HIS A 118 -5.02 -3.85 -0.97
CA HIS A 118 -5.06 -5.30 -1.18
C HIS A 118 -4.77 -5.69 -2.64
N ARG A 119 -5.22 -4.91 -3.63
CA ARG A 119 -4.89 -5.17 -5.05
C ARG A 119 -3.38 -5.12 -5.31
N ILE A 120 -2.66 -4.25 -4.62
CA ILE A 120 -1.19 -4.10 -4.77
C ILE A 120 -0.42 -5.14 -3.97
N THR A 121 -0.89 -5.46 -2.77
CA THR A 121 -0.16 -6.32 -1.81
C THR A 121 -0.51 -7.80 -1.88
N SER A 122 -1.64 -8.16 -2.52
CA SER A 122 -2.06 -9.55 -2.62
C SER A 122 -0.99 -10.40 -3.31
N PRO A 123 -0.54 -11.51 -2.68
CA PRO A 123 0.44 -12.42 -3.28
C PRO A 123 -0.01 -13.01 -4.63
N ARG A 124 -1.32 -13.04 -4.89
CA ARG A 124 -1.91 -13.58 -6.13
C ARG A 124 -1.77 -12.64 -7.34
N ARG A 125 -1.55 -11.34 -7.12
CA ARG A 125 -1.51 -10.33 -8.19
C ARG A 125 -0.13 -10.14 -8.82
N ALA A 126 0.93 -10.69 -8.22
CA ALA A 126 2.30 -10.58 -8.72
C ALA A 126 2.71 -9.13 -9.08
N CYS A 127 2.26 -8.14 -8.30
CA CYS A 127 2.51 -6.72 -8.59
C CYS A 127 4.03 -6.43 -8.57
N PRO A 128 4.63 -5.95 -9.68
CA PRO A 128 6.06 -5.76 -9.77
C PRO A 128 6.53 -4.60 -8.91
N LYS A 129 7.70 -4.76 -8.29
CA LYS A 129 8.37 -3.76 -7.43
C LYS A 129 9.81 -3.68 -7.86
N THR A 130 10.25 -2.51 -8.27
CA THR A 130 11.63 -2.28 -8.76
C THR A 130 12.45 -1.59 -7.70
N TYR A 131 13.61 -2.16 -7.42
CA TYR A 131 14.58 -1.69 -6.45
C TYR A 131 15.88 -1.32 -7.14
N ARG A 132 16.43 -0.14 -6.82
CA ARG A 132 17.82 0.21 -7.06
C ARG A 132 18.64 -0.39 -5.92
N VAL A 133 19.54 -1.31 -6.25
CA VAL A 133 20.32 -2.08 -5.29
C VAL A 133 21.80 -1.74 -5.48
N GLY A 134 22.43 -1.22 -4.43
CA GLY A 134 23.89 -1.11 -4.33
C GLY A 134 24.48 -2.40 -3.77
N LEU A 135 25.54 -2.90 -4.39
CA LEU A 135 26.18 -4.17 -4.11
C LEU A 135 27.58 -3.95 -3.54
N ALA A 136 28.03 -4.85 -2.67
CA ALA A 136 29.36 -4.79 -2.07
C ALA A 136 30.49 -5.15 -3.06
N ALA A 137 30.18 -5.98 -4.06
CA ALA A 137 31.10 -6.40 -5.11
C ALA A 137 30.40 -6.37 -6.48
N PRO A 138 31.16 -6.31 -7.60
CA PRO A 138 30.60 -6.42 -8.93
C PRO A 138 29.70 -7.65 -9.09
N LEU A 139 28.58 -7.51 -9.79
CA LEU A 139 27.69 -8.64 -10.03
C LEU A 139 28.21 -9.51 -11.18
N GLU A 140 28.55 -10.76 -10.88
CA GLU A 140 28.91 -11.74 -11.90
C GLU A 140 27.71 -12.14 -12.77
N GLU A 141 27.98 -12.48 -14.03
CA GLU A 141 26.93 -12.90 -14.99
C GLU A 141 26.23 -14.20 -14.56
N SER A 142 26.96 -15.11 -13.91
CA SER A 142 26.42 -16.33 -13.29
C SER A 142 25.37 -16.00 -12.21
N ALA A 143 25.71 -15.06 -11.31
CA ALA A 143 24.83 -14.57 -10.26
C ALA A 143 23.59 -13.88 -10.85
N ALA A 144 23.77 -13.04 -11.88
CA ALA A 144 22.67 -12.39 -12.57
C ALA A 144 21.68 -13.41 -13.17
N ARG A 145 22.18 -14.47 -13.82
CA ARG A 145 21.35 -15.57 -14.36
C ARG A 145 20.58 -16.32 -13.27
N HIS A 146 21.21 -16.62 -12.14
CA HIS A 146 20.51 -17.26 -11.03
C HIS A 146 19.39 -16.39 -10.47
N LEU A 147 19.62 -15.08 -10.31
CA LEU A 147 18.60 -14.14 -9.84
C LEU A 147 17.40 -14.08 -10.78
N THR A 148 17.62 -14.08 -12.11
CA THR A 148 16.54 -14.01 -13.10
C THR A 148 15.77 -15.31 -13.27
N GLN A 149 16.38 -16.46 -13.01
CA GLN A 149 15.71 -17.77 -13.03
C GLN A 149 14.98 -18.09 -11.70
N GLY A 150 15.42 -17.47 -10.62
CA GLY A 150 14.92 -17.71 -9.27
C GLY A 150 15.92 -18.49 -8.42
N VAL A 151 16.03 -18.11 -7.14
CA VAL A 151 17.01 -18.68 -6.20
C VAL A 151 16.29 -19.31 -5.01
N LEU A 152 16.81 -20.42 -4.51
CA LEU A 152 16.31 -21.03 -3.27
C LEU A 152 16.88 -20.28 -2.07
N LEU A 153 16.02 -19.55 -1.35
CA LEU A 153 16.43 -18.84 -0.15
C LEU A 153 16.53 -19.80 1.03
N LYS A 154 17.55 -19.64 1.88
CA LYS A 154 17.71 -20.42 3.11
C LYS A 154 16.44 -20.32 3.97
N GLY A 155 15.83 -21.45 4.27
CA GLY A 155 14.60 -21.56 5.08
C GLY A 155 13.28 -21.44 4.30
N ASP A 156 13.32 -21.17 3.00
CA ASP A 156 12.11 -21.16 2.17
C ASP A 156 11.88 -22.55 1.54
N PRO A 157 10.62 -22.99 1.37
CA PRO A 157 10.30 -24.30 0.80
C PRO A 157 10.42 -24.36 -0.73
N ARG A 158 10.51 -23.20 -1.41
CA ARG A 158 10.51 -23.08 -2.86
C ARG A 158 11.41 -21.92 -3.31
N PRO A 159 12.00 -21.99 -4.53
CA PRO A 159 12.73 -20.87 -5.11
C PRO A 159 11.89 -19.59 -5.20
N THR A 160 12.56 -18.45 -5.29
CA THR A 160 11.92 -17.18 -5.68
C THR A 160 11.33 -17.30 -7.08
N GLN A 161 10.32 -16.48 -7.35
CA GLN A 161 9.85 -16.27 -8.72
C GLN A 161 10.98 -15.65 -9.55
N PRO A 162 10.96 -15.82 -10.89
CA PRO A 162 11.85 -15.12 -11.80
C PRO A 162 11.82 -13.60 -11.55
N ALA A 163 13.01 -13.01 -11.44
CA ALA A 163 13.16 -11.57 -11.33
C ALA A 163 13.62 -10.96 -12.65
N GLN A 164 13.33 -9.68 -12.86
CA GLN A 164 13.96 -8.93 -13.95
C GLN A 164 15.13 -8.15 -13.37
N LEU A 165 16.25 -8.17 -14.07
CA LEU A 165 17.48 -7.51 -13.65
C LEU A 165 17.99 -6.63 -14.78
N THR A 166 18.30 -5.38 -14.46
CA THR A 166 18.94 -4.43 -15.37
C THR A 166 20.21 -3.90 -14.70
N PRO A 167 21.41 -4.20 -15.25
CA PRO A 167 22.64 -3.62 -14.74
C PRO A 167 22.66 -2.11 -14.95
N VAL A 168 23.14 -1.36 -13.96
CA VAL A 168 23.33 0.10 -14.04
C VAL A 168 24.82 0.44 -14.03
N SER A 169 25.58 -0.24 -13.18
CA SER A 169 27.04 -0.24 -13.14
C SER A 169 27.52 -1.58 -12.57
N ALA A 170 28.83 -1.75 -12.40
CA ALA A 170 29.39 -2.98 -11.82
C ALA A 170 28.74 -3.35 -10.48
N THR A 171 28.52 -2.38 -9.60
CA THR A 171 28.02 -2.58 -8.23
C THR A 171 26.61 -2.03 -8.02
N VAL A 172 25.89 -1.68 -9.09
CA VAL A 172 24.53 -1.15 -8.99
C VAL A 172 23.63 -1.81 -10.01
N ILE A 173 22.50 -2.35 -9.55
CA ILE A 173 21.49 -2.99 -10.39
C ILE A 173 20.11 -2.42 -10.10
N ASP A 174 19.23 -2.54 -11.09
CA ASP A 174 17.80 -2.50 -10.88
C ASP A 174 17.27 -3.94 -10.85
N LEU A 175 16.60 -4.29 -9.75
CA LEU A 175 15.99 -5.60 -9.55
C LEU A 175 14.48 -5.43 -9.40
N THR A 176 13.71 -6.04 -10.30
CA THR A 176 12.25 -6.07 -10.24
C THR A 176 11.78 -7.46 -9.81
N ILE A 177 11.03 -7.50 -8.71
CA ILE A 177 10.41 -8.72 -8.17
C ILE A 177 8.89 -8.55 -8.08
N THR A 178 8.15 -9.65 -8.18
CA THR A 178 6.68 -9.66 -8.12
C THR A 178 6.12 -10.21 -6.80
N GLU A 179 7.02 -10.70 -5.94
CA GLU A 179 6.73 -11.19 -4.60
C GLU A 179 7.33 -10.26 -3.53
N GLY A 180 7.04 -10.55 -2.26
CA GLY A 180 7.47 -9.73 -1.12
C GLY A 180 7.78 -10.59 0.09
N ARG A 181 8.67 -11.59 -0.07
CA ARG A 181 9.11 -12.42 1.07
C ARG A 181 9.96 -11.59 2.05
N TYR A 182 10.06 -12.07 3.28
CA TYR A 182 10.86 -11.41 4.32
C TYR A 182 12.31 -11.20 3.84
N HIS A 183 12.76 -9.93 3.86
CA HIS A 183 14.08 -9.47 3.39
C HIS A 183 14.49 -10.04 2.03
N GLN A 184 13.54 -10.22 1.12
CA GLN A 184 13.74 -11.01 -0.10
C GLN A 184 14.94 -10.57 -0.93
N VAL A 185 15.05 -9.28 -1.29
CA VAL A 185 16.14 -8.79 -2.13
C VAL A 185 17.50 -9.06 -1.47
N LYS A 186 17.64 -8.74 -0.18
CA LYS A 186 18.89 -8.98 0.57
C LYS A 186 19.26 -10.47 0.59
N ARG A 187 18.28 -11.35 0.82
CA ARG A 187 18.48 -12.80 0.85
C ARG A 187 18.80 -13.37 -0.53
N MET A 188 18.20 -12.82 -1.60
CA MET A 188 18.50 -13.21 -2.98
C MET A 188 19.95 -12.88 -3.33
N LEU A 189 20.42 -11.67 -3.03
CA LEU A 189 21.81 -11.27 -3.29
C LEU A 189 22.80 -12.09 -2.44
N ALA A 190 22.47 -12.36 -1.17
CA ALA A 190 23.28 -13.23 -0.31
C ALA A 190 23.38 -14.67 -0.85
N ALA A 191 22.29 -15.21 -1.40
CA ALA A 191 22.26 -16.56 -1.97
C ALA A 191 23.18 -16.72 -3.20
N VAL A 192 23.49 -15.62 -3.89
CA VAL A 192 24.43 -15.60 -5.03
C VAL A 192 25.81 -15.05 -4.65
N GLY A 193 26.14 -14.99 -3.35
CA GLY A 193 27.47 -14.62 -2.86
C GLY A 193 27.75 -13.12 -2.80
N ASN A 194 26.74 -12.26 -2.94
CA ASN A 194 26.90 -10.81 -2.87
C ASN A 194 26.16 -10.21 -1.65
N HIS A 195 26.42 -8.95 -1.32
CA HIS A 195 25.80 -8.27 -0.18
C HIS A 195 25.19 -6.93 -0.61
N VAL A 196 24.01 -6.62 -0.08
CA VAL A 196 23.32 -5.36 -0.33
C VAL A 196 23.90 -4.27 0.57
N VAL A 197 24.49 -3.25 -0.05
CA VAL A 197 25.00 -2.04 0.62
C VAL A 197 23.91 -0.98 0.74
N SER A 198 23.08 -0.84 -0.29
CA SER A 198 21.95 0.08 -0.27
C SER A 198 20.75 -0.53 -0.99
N LEU A 199 19.56 -0.27 -0.46
CA LEU A 199 18.31 -0.74 -1.04
C LEU A 199 17.31 0.41 -1.10
N HIS A 200 16.87 0.72 -2.32
CA HIS A 200 15.97 1.84 -2.56
C HIS A 200 14.86 1.41 -3.53
N ARG A 201 13.60 1.37 -3.05
CA ARG A 201 12.45 1.04 -3.92
C ARG A 201 12.06 2.26 -4.72
N ARG A 202 12.10 2.15 -6.05
CA ARG A 202 11.79 3.28 -6.96
C ARG A 202 10.44 3.17 -7.62
N ARG A 203 9.86 1.97 -7.67
CA ARG A 203 8.64 1.71 -8.43
C ARG A 203 7.79 0.61 -7.80
N ILE A 204 6.47 0.79 -7.87
CA ILE A 204 5.47 -0.23 -7.56
C ILE A 204 4.44 -0.20 -8.70
N GLY A 205 4.29 -1.30 -9.45
CA GLY A 205 3.50 -1.32 -10.69
C GLY A 205 3.95 -0.20 -11.61
N ASP A 206 3.06 0.73 -11.96
CA ASP A 206 3.37 1.87 -12.83
C ASP A 206 3.66 3.18 -12.10
N ILE A 207 3.57 3.17 -10.76
CA ILE A 207 3.87 4.34 -9.94
C ILE A 207 5.38 4.39 -9.68
N TRP A 208 6.01 5.47 -10.13
CA TRP A 208 7.40 5.81 -9.87
C TRP A 208 7.52 6.77 -8.69
N LEU A 209 8.58 6.62 -7.90
CA LEU A 209 8.92 7.61 -6.89
C LEU A 209 9.19 8.95 -7.57
N ASP A 210 8.52 9.99 -7.09
CA ASP A 210 8.72 11.34 -7.58
C ASP A 210 10.17 11.80 -7.31
N PRO A 211 10.95 12.15 -8.35
CA PRO A 211 12.34 12.56 -8.18
C PRO A 211 12.48 13.91 -7.47
N SER A 212 11.42 14.71 -7.37
CA SER A 212 11.44 15.99 -6.66
C SER A 212 11.25 15.84 -5.14
N LEU A 213 10.75 14.68 -4.70
CA LEU A 213 10.42 14.39 -3.31
C LEU A 213 11.67 14.03 -2.51
N ALA A 214 12.05 14.84 -1.53
CA ALA A 214 13.18 14.55 -0.66
C ALA A 214 12.84 13.43 0.35
N PRO A 215 13.85 12.73 0.91
CA PRO A 215 13.60 11.72 1.95
C PRO A 215 12.83 12.30 3.14
N GLY A 216 11.71 11.68 3.49
CA GLY A 216 10.79 12.13 4.54
C GLY A 216 9.58 12.91 4.01
N GLU A 217 9.65 13.43 2.78
CA GLU A 217 8.54 14.15 2.16
C GLU A 217 7.52 13.19 1.56
N PHE A 218 6.30 13.69 1.44
CA PHE A 218 5.17 12.98 0.86
C PHE A 218 4.32 13.91 -0.01
N ARG A 219 3.56 13.30 -0.91
CA ARG A 219 2.52 13.98 -1.69
C ARG A 219 1.32 13.06 -1.90
N ASP A 220 0.19 13.64 -2.24
CA ASP A 220 -0.94 12.86 -2.74
C ASP A 220 -0.59 12.22 -4.10
N LEU A 221 -1.15 11.05 -4.35
CA LEU A 221 -1.13 10.45 -5.68
C LEU A 221 -2.05 11.23 -6.61
N SER A 222 -1.62 11.38 -7.85
CA SER A 222 -2.47 11.86 -8.93
C SER A 222 -3.62 10.88 -9.23
N PRO A 223 -4.73 11.34 -9.83
CA PRO A 223 -5.82 10.45 -10.25
C PRO A 223 -5.33 9.31 -11.15
N ASP A 224 -4.37 9.58 -12.04
CA ASP A 224 -3.79 8.58 -12.95
C ASP A 224 -3.03 7.50 -12.17
N GLU A 225 -2.19 7.88 -11.20
CA GLU A 225 -1.49 6.93 -10.32
C GLU A 225 -2.47 6.10 -9.47
N VAL A 226 -3.57 6.67 -9.00
CA VAL A 226 -4.60 5.92 -8.27
C VAL A 226 -5.27 4.90 -9.21
N SER A 227 -5.60 5.34 -10.43
CA SER A 227 -6.29 4.54 -11.44
C SER A 227 -5.45 3.40 -12.00
N SER A 228 -4.11 3.49 -11.98
CA SER A 228 -3.21 2.43 -12.44
C SER A 228 -3.37 1.10 -11.68
N PHE A 229 -4.01 1.14 -10.52
CA PHE A 229 -4.36 -0.03 -9.71
C PHE A 229 -5.86 -0.18 -9.49
N ALA A 230 -6.71 0.61 -10.15
CA ALA A 230 -8.14 0.35 -10.17
C ALA A 230 -8.39 -0.95 -10.95
N GLY A 231 -9.20 -1.86 -10.40
CA GLY A 231 -9.82 -2.90 -11.24
C GLY A 231 -10.95 -2.28 -12.06
N ASP A 232 -11.51 -2.99 -13.03
CA ASP A 232 -12.69 -2.63 -13.86
C ASP A 232 -13.99 -2.35 -13.08
N ALA A 233 -13.94 -1.50 -12.05
CA ALA A 233 -15.08 -1.04 -11.28
C ALA A 233 -15.23 0.47 -11.50
N GLY A 234 -15.88 0.81 -12.62
CA GLY A 234 -16.68 2.02 -12.79
C GLY A 234 -16.02 3.33 -12.38
N VAL A 235 -15.20 3.88 -13.28
CA VAL A 235 -14.95 5.32 -13.33
C VAL A 235 -16.29 6.01 -13.57
N THR A 236 -16.97 6.38 -12.48
CA THR A 236 -17.96 7.45 -12.51
C THR A 236 -17.28 8.66 -11.93
N ALA A 237 -16.37 9.23 -12.72
CA ALA A 237 -15.89 10.59 -12.49
C ALA A 237 -17.11 11.50 -12.66
N ALA A 238 -17.68 11.94 -11.54
CA ALA A 238 -18.57 13.09 -11.52
C ALA A 238 -17.74 14.28 -12.01
N ARG A 239 -17.86 14.59 -13.30
CA ARG A 239 -17.40 15.87 -13.86
C ARG A 239 -18.20 16.94 -13.15
N SER A 240 -17.53 17.73 -12.33
CA SER A 240 -18.04 18.99 -11.81
C SER A 240 -18.40 19.87 -12.99
N ALA A 241 -19.70 19.99 -13.23
CA ALA A 241 -20.26 21.07 -14.01
C ALA A 241 -20.21 22.34 -13.15
N GLY A 242 -19.71 23.41 -13.73
CA GLY A 242 -19.95 24.76 -13.25
C GLY A 242 -19.21 25.77 -14.10
N PRO A 243 -19.65 27.04 -14.04
CA PRO A 243 -20.99 27.52 -14.34
C PRO A 243 -21.25 27.63 -15.86
#